data_AF-A0A1W9PSE2-F1
#
_entry.id   AF-A0A1W9PSE2-F1
#
_cell.length_a   1.000
_cell.length_b   1.000
_cell.length_c   1.000
_cell.angle_alpha   90.00
_cell.angle_beta   90.00
_cell.angle_gamma   90.00
#
_symmetry.space_group_name_H-M   'P 1'
#
loop_
_entity.id
_entity.type
_entity.pdbx_description
1 polymer ?
#
loop_
_entity_poly.entity_id
_entity_poly.type
_entity_poly.pdbx_seq_one_letter_code
_entity_poly.pdbx_strand_id
1 'polypeptide(L)'
;MLSAEIAVDSYSFAENASGQSTVWFAGARKNPGVYALSTSDGNGEITSIDPNGIRIQLRYDSENNLHATWLQYPVGYGTTKLFYGEYPLEVNWGAVVPHIIHELSVSPTSRLDGPLLGIDADDVYIFWTVSIQSGFDAGTIHTSYLHFPLGNPSLASEPKRITMPSIYGLQYEYLSNSPLDAGERVSLRSANLPRTAKIQEIVPNPVQADELAIIFRSPMQHLWRKVRDQVNIAYFYEGEQSSYQPLSFTTTLSTSPNLLNSPDRHLYAVWLEKLETDSYAVYFASTSPIIEEALSRSTGRELGRILAQISFGMLVGVLMAPIAAGVWVVAPLMILFLFAPLRKIGSNRTRDIVGGISLIFAIVAFWLGKMAMLPGMMDYVPFSAWVPEIPHLLANILRWGVPITSSLIALFVAWFYTYRQSSKSTLYFLLIYVGVDSFLTAAVYAVLIYGAI
;
A
#
# COMPACT_ATOMS: atom_id res chain seq x y z
N MET A 1 -12.44 10.60 -34.95
CA MET A 1 -11.32 9.78 -35.47
C MET A 1 -10.13 10.73 -35.61
N LEU A 2 -8.93 10.35 -35.14
CA LEU A 2 -7.74 11.21 -35.17
C LEU A 2 -7.03 11.22 -36.55
N SER A 3 -7.23 10.18 -37.36
CA SER A 3 -6.78 10.12 -38.75
C SER A 3 -7.73 9.21 -39.54
N ALA A 4 -7.96 9.54 -40.81
CA ALA A 4 -8.72 8.69 -41.74
C ALA A 4 -7.84 7.66 -42.46
N GLU A 5 -6.52 7.90 -42.52
CA GLU A 5 -5.56 7.12 -43.31
C GLU A 5 -4.62 6.28 -42.44
N ILE A 6 -4.31 6.74 -41.22
CA ILE A 6 -3.38 6.08 -40.31
C ILE A 6 -4.15 5.39 -39.18
N ALA A 7 -3.93 4.08 -39.03
CA ALA A 7 -4.49 3.32 -37.91
C ALA A 7 -3.77 3.72 -36.60
N VAL A 8 -4.49 4.39 -35.70
CA VAL A 8 -3.97 4.88 -34.42
C VAL A 8 -4.05 3.77 -33.36
N ASP A 9 -2.92 3.50 -32.68
CA ASP A 9 -2.82 2.55 -31.56
C ASP A 9 -2.69 3.27 -30.22
N SER A 10 -1.98 4.40 -30.20
CA SER A 10 -1.81 5.24 -29.02
C SER A 10 -1.82 6.72 -29.41
N TYR A 11 -2.22 7.57 -28.47
CA TYR A 11 -2.12 9.01 -28.61
C TYR A 11 -1.78 9.63 -27.27
N SER A 12 -1.22 10.83 -27.31
CA SER A 12 -0.96 11.63 -26.13
C SER A 12 -1.32 13.08 -26.41
N PHE A 13 -1.81 13.74 -25.37
CA PHE A 13 -2.29 15.11 -25.38
C PHE A 13 -1.55 15.86 -24.28
N ALA A 14 -1.09 17.06 -24.58
CA ALA A 14 -0.53 17.97 -23.59
C ALA A 14 -1.10 19.37 -23.82
N GLU A 15 -1.34 20.09 -22.74
CA GLU A 15 -1.81 21.47 -22.76
C GLU A 15 -0.74 22.37 -22.14
N ASN A 16 -0.43 23.49 -22.80
CA ASN A 16 0.53 24.45 -22.27
C ASN A 16 -0.14 25.45 -21.30
N ALA A 17 0.64 26.35 -20.69
CA ALA A 17 0.10 27.32 -19.73
C ALA A 17 -0.91 28.32 -20.33
N SER A 18 -0.94 28.48 -21.66
CA SER A 18 -1.89 29.34 -22.37
C SER A 18 -3.20 28.63 -22.77
N GLY A 19 -3.33 27.34 -22.45
CA GLY A 19 -4.48 26.51 -22.84
C GLY A 19 -4.39 25.97 -24.27
N GLN A 20 -3.24 26.14 -24.95
CA GLN A 20 -3.02 25.57 -26.26
C GLN A 20 -2.76 24.07 -26.11
N SER A 21 -3.55 23.29 -26.83
CA SER A 21 -3.47 21.83 -26.85
C SER A 21 -2.59 21.32 -27.98
N THR A 22 -1.72 20.35 -27.68
CA THR A 22 -0.92 19.62 -28.65
C THR A 22 -1.27 18.14 -28.59
N VAL A 23 -1.49 17.53 -29.77
CA VAL A 23 -1.88 16.12 -29.90
C VAL A 23 -0.93 15.40 -30.83
N TRP A 24 -0.26 14.37 -30.31
CA TRP A 24 0.52 13.46 -31.12
C TRP A 24 -0.08 12.07 -31.02
N PHE A 25 0.05 11.29 -32.08
CA PHE A 25 -0.45 9.92 -32.12
C PHE A 25 0.59 8.99 -32.74
N ALA A 26 0.47 7.70 -32.41
CA ALA A 26 1.36 6.68 -32.93
C ALA A 26 0.61 5.45 -33.40
N GLY A 27 1.14 4.84 -34.46
CA GLY A 27 0.66 3.58 -35.02
C GLY A 27 1.03 2.37 -34.16
N ALA A 28 0.40 1.23 -34.47
CA ALA A 28 0.71 -0.04 -33.81
C ALA A 28 2.07 -0.59 -34.26
N ARG A 29 2.65 -1.55 -33.52
CA ARG A 29 3.92 -2.20 -33.88
C ARG A 29 3.95 -2.78 -35.31
N LYS A 30 2.81 -3.21 -35.86
CA LYS A 30 2.73 -3.74 -37.24
C LYS A 30 2.76 -2.66 -38.33
N ASN A 31 2.40 -1.43 -37.98
CA ASN A 31 2.41 -0.27 -38.85
C ASN A 31 2.86 0.96 -38.03
N PRO A 32 4.16 1.04 -37.68
CA PRO A 32 4.66 2.06 -36.78
C PRO A 32 4.66 3.45 -37.42
N GLY A 33 4.86 4.46 -36.57
CA GLY A 33 4.97 5.85 -36.95
C GLY A 33 4.43 6.74 -35.84
N VAL A 34 5.21 7.75 -35.43
CA VAL A 34 4.79 8.85 -34.55
C VAL A 34 4.54 10.07 -35.41
N TYR A 35 3.37 10.67 -35.20
CA TYR A 35 2.87 11.78 -35.97
C TYR A 35 2.35 12.87 -35.05
N ALA A 36 2.55 14.11 -35.47
CA ALA A 36 2.12 15.28 -34.74
C ALA A 36 1.04 16.03 -35.54
N LEU A 37 -0.03 16.44 -34.86
CA LEU A 37 -1.11 17.22 -35.45
C LEU A 37 -0.86 18.71 -35.25
N SER A 38 -0.82 19.48 -36.34
CA SER A 38 -0.66 20.94 -36.28
C SER A 38 -1.80 21.67 -35.54
N THR A 39 -2.99 21.07 -35.48
CA THR A 39 -4.13 21.57 -34.72
C THR A 39 -4.80 20.44 -33.93
N SER A 40 -5.31 20.77 -32.74
CA SER A 40 -5.97 19.82 -31.84
C SER A 40 -7.41 19.49 -32.23
N ASP A 41 -8.00 20.22 -33.17
CA ASP A 41 -9.37 20.02 -33.67
C ASP A 41 -9.51 18.82 -34.65
N GLY A 42 -8.39 18.17 -34.98
CA GLY A 42 -8.34 16.99 -35.85
C GLY A 42 -8.40 17.30 -37.35
N ASN A 43 -8.41 18.58 -37.75
CA ASN A 43 -8.37 19.01 -39.15
C ASN A 43 -6.98 19.46 -39.60
N GLY A 44 -6.00 19.42 -38.70
CA GLY A 44 -4.64 19.89 -38.95
C GLY A 44 -3.84 18.98 -39.87
N GLU A 45 -2.83 19.57 -40.50
CA GLU A 45 -1.78 18.84 -41.20
C GLU A 45 -1.06 17.87 -40.25
N ILE A 46 -0.79 16.66 -40.74
CA ILE A 46 -0.09 15.59 -40.04
C ILE A 46 1.39 15.66 -40.42
N THR A 47 2.26 15.90 -39.43
CA THR A 47 3.72 15.86 -39.61
C THR A 47 4.28 14.54 -39.08
N SER A 48 5.08 13.84 -39.89
CA SER A 48 5.79 12.64 -39.45
C SER A 48 7.00 13.02 -38.61
N ILE A 49 7.06 12.52 -37.37
CA ILE A 49 8.15 12.77 -36.42
C ILE A 49 9.15 11.61 -36.44
N ASP A 50 8.64 10.39 -36.36
CA ASP A 50 9.46 9.18 -36.42
C ASP A 50 8.67 8.05 -37.10
N PRO A 51 9.07 7.61 -38.32
CA PRO A 51 8.34 6.58 -39.05
C PRO A 51 8.36 5.20 -38.38
N ASN A 52 9.28 4.96 -37.42
CA ASN A 52 9.38 3.68 -36.71
C ASN A 52 8.92 3.76 -35.25
N GLY A 53 8.46 4.94 -34.81
CA GLY A 53 8.06 5.18 -33.43
C GLY A 53 6.69 4.59 -33.10
N ILE A 54 6.51 4.21 -31.83
CA ILE A 54 5.26 3.74 -31.23
C ILE A 54 5.15 4.27 -29.80
N ARG A 55 3.94 4.26 -29.20
CA ARG A 55 3.72 4.56 -27.77
C ARG A 55 4.28 5.91 -27.33
N ILE A 56 3.67 6.97 -27.86
CA ILE A 56 4.04 8.36 -27.59
C ILE A 56 3.49 8.84 -26.24
N GLN A 57 4.28 9.65 -25.54
CA GLN A 57 3.84 10.49 -24.41
C GLN A 57 4.35 11.91 -24.58
N LEU A 58 3.50 12.88 -24.23
CA LEU A 58 3.76 14.31 -24.31
C LEU A 58 3.59 14.96 -22.94
N ARG A 59 4.37 16.01 -22.69
CA ARG A 59 4.20 16.88 -21.53
C ARG A 59 4.82 18.25 -21.77
N TYR A 60 4.21 19.30 -21.25
CA TYR A 60 4.84 20.63 -21.19
C TYR A 60 5.58 20.81 -19.86
N ASP A 61 6.72 21.49 -19.90
CA ASP A 61 7.34 22.09 -18.72
C ASP A 61 6.73 23.47 -18.42
N SER A 62 7.21 24.09 -17.34
CA SER A 62 6.82 25.44 -16.91
C SER A 62 7.31 26.55 -17.85
N GLU A 63 8.30 26.28 -18.70
CA GLU A 63 8.79 27.20 -19.75
C GLU A 63 8.00 27.06 -21.07
N ASN A 64 7.03 26.14 -21.13
CA ASN A 64 6.25 25.76 -22.31
C ASN A 64 7.06 25.07 -23.42
N ASN A 65 8.17 24.43 -23.09
CA ASN A 65 8.80 23.45 -23.97
C ASN A 65 8.00 22.15 -23.95
N LEU A 66 7.77 21.57 -25.12
CA LEU A 66 7.11 20.29 -25.25
C LEU A 66 8.14 19.17 -25.15
N HIS A 67 7.97 18.30 -24.17
CA HIS A 67 8.74 17.09 -23.98
C HIS A 67 7.97 15.91 -24.56
N ALA A 68 8.64 15.11 -25.39
CA ALA A 68 8.06 13.93 -26.00
C ALA A 68 8.94 12.71 -25.76
N THR A 69 8.33 11.57 -25.44
CA THR A 69 9.03 10.28 -25.35
C THR A 69 8.24 9.19 -26.05
N TRP A 70 8.95 8.31 -26.76
CA TRP A 70 8.35 7.19 -27.49
C TRP A 70 9.33 6.04 -27.61
N LEU A 71 8.86 4.92 -28.15
CA LEU A 71 9.66 3.73 -28.38
C LEU A 71 9.84 3.49 -29.86
N GLN A 72 10.99 2.94 -30.25
CA GLN A 72 11.14 2.23 -31.52
C GLN A 72 11.28 0.74 -31.23
N TYR A 73 10.36 -0.05 -31.77
CA TYR A 73 10.42 -1.50 -31.65
C TYR A 73 10.96 -2.09 -32.95
N PRO A 74 12.16 -2.70 -32.98
CA PRO A 74 12.70 -3.27 -34.20
C PRO A 74 11.81 -4.40 -34.73
N VAL A 75 11.72 -4.51 -36.05
CA VAL A 75 11.05 -5.64 -36.70
C VAL A 75 11.87 -6.90 -36.45
N GLY A 76 11.29 -7.92 -35.78
CA GLY A 76 11.98 -9.16 -35.42
C GLY A 76 12.49 -9.20 -33.96
N TYR A 77 13.70 -9.73 -33.76
CA TYR A 77 14.40 -9.78 -32.46
C TYR A 77 15.41 -8.62 -32.41
N GLY A 78 15.34 -7.77 -31.38
CA GLY A 78 16.27 -6.66 -31.20
C GLY A 78 15.98 -5.84 -29.93
N THR A 79 16.85 -4.89 -29.63
CA THR A 79 16.68 -3.96 -28.51
C THR A 79 15.65 -2.90 -28.86
N THR A 80 14.65 -2.72 -27.99
CA THR A 80 13.68 -1.63 -28.12
C THR A 80 14.36 -0.34 -27.68
N LYS A 81 14.33 0.70 -28.51
CA LYS A 81 14.99 1.97 -28.18
C LYS A 81 13.99 2.94 -27.58
N LEU A 82 14.37 3.59 -26.48
CA LEU A 82 13.61 4.65 -25.84
C LEU A 82 14.15 6.00 -26.29
N PHE A 83 13.29 6.79 -26.92
CA PHE A 83 13.62 8.12 -27.42
C PHE A 83 13.03 9.21 -26.54
N TYR A 84 13.71 10.35 -26.54
CA TYR A 84 13.24 11.59 -25.95
C TYR A 84 13.58 12.76 -26.88
N GLY A 85 12.65 13.69 -27.02
CA GLY A 85 12.87 14.95 -27.71
C GLY A 85 12.26 16.10 -26.92
N GLU A 86 12.91 17.25 -27.04
CA GLU A 86 12.47 18.52 -26.45
C GLU A 86 12.22 19.50 -27.58
N TYR A 87 11.02 20.07 -27.60
CA TYR A 87 10.48 20.85 -28.70
C TYR A 87 10.05 22.21 -28.18
N PRO A 88 10.91 23.25 -28.31
CA PRO A 88 10.53 24.61 -27.97
C PRO A 88 9.36 25.10 -28.83
N LEU A 89 8.53 26.00 -28.29
CA LEU A 89 7.24 26.40 -28.87
C LEU A 89 7.33 26.91 -30.34
N GLU A 90 8.44 27.56 -30.71
CA GLU A 90 8.62 28.20 -32.02
C GLU A 90 9.36 27.31 -33.05
N VAL A 91 9.75 26.09 -32.68
CA VAL A 91 10.56 25.22 -33.54
C VAL A 91 9.68 24.30 -34.37
N ASN A 92 9.99 24.18 -35.66
CA ASN A 92 9.39 23.15 -36.51
C ASN A 92 9.78 21.77 -35.97
N TRP A 93 8.79 20.96 -35.59
CA TRP A 93 8.99 19.67 -34.95
C TRP A 93 9.92 18.73 -35.73
N GLY A 94 9.91 18.78 -37.06
CA GLY A 94 10.79 17.94 -37.90
C GLY A 94 12.28 18.32 -37.86
N ALA A 95 12.64 19.47 -37.29
CA ALA A 95 14.03 19.94 -37.20
C ALA A 95 14.74 19.49 -35.91
N VAL A 96 13.99 19.02 -34.91
CA VAL A 96 14.54 18.55 -33.63
C VAL A 96 15.10 17.15 -33.80
N VAL A 97 16.36 16.95 -33.40
CA VAL A 97 16.99 15.63 -33.37
C VAL A 97 16.73 14.98 -32.01
N PRO A 98 15.99 13.87 -31.95
CA PRO A 98 15.72 13.20 -30.69
C PRO A 98 16.92 12.39 -30.20
N HIS A 99 17.00 12.21 -28.88
CA HIS A 99 18.05 11.45 -28.22
C HIS A 99 17.57 10.05 -27.89
N ILE A 100 18.43 9.05 -28.11
CA ILE A 100 18.23 7.71 -27.55
C ILE A 100 18.65 7.77 -26.09
N ILE A 101 17.70 7.62 -25.18
CA ILE A 101 17.96 7.68 -23.74
C ILE A 101 18.34 6.31 -23.19
N HIS A 102 17.76 5.24 -23.75
CA HIS A 102 18.05 3.89 -23.29
C HIS A 102 17.71 2.81 -24.33
N GLU A 103 18.36 1.64 -24.21
CA GLU A 103 18.03 0.44 -24.98
C GLU A 103 17.47 -0.66 -24.08
N LEU A 104 16.20 -1.00 -24.29
CA LEU A 104 15.44 -1.96 -23.52
C LEU A 104 15.52 -3.35 -24.16
N SER A 105 15.95 -4.33 -23.38
CA SER A 105 15.87 -5.75 -23.77
C SER A 105 14.55 -6.34 -23.30
N VAL A 106 13.55 -6.37 -24.19
CA VAL A 106 12.20 -6.90 -23.89
C VAL A 106 11.97 -8.20 -24.64
N SER A 107 11.77 -9.29 -23.90
CA SER A 107 11.43 -10.60 -24.49
C SER A 107 10.10 -10.52 -25.25
N PRO A 108 9.93 -11.25 -26.38
CA PRO A 108 8.63 -11.39 -27.04
C PRO A 108 7.52 -11.95 -26.17
N THR A 109 7.87 -12.64 -25.07
CA THR A 109 6.93 -13.17 -24.07
C THR A 109 6.56 -12.15 -22.98
N SER A 110 7.07 -10.93 -23.07
CA SER A 110 6.83 -9.87 -22.11
C SER A 110 5.97 -8.77 -22.71
N ARG A 111 5.12 -8.19 -21.87
CA ARG A 111 4.38 -6.97 -22.17
C ARG A 111 5.14 -5.77 -21.61
N LEU A 112 5.32 -4.75 -22.43
CA LEU A 112 5.88 -3.46 -22.05
C LEU A 112 4.75 -2.43 -21.99
N ASP A 113 4.54 -1.84 -20.82
CA ASP A 113 3.66 -0.69 -20.61
C ASP A 113 4.53 0.56 -20.32
N GLY A 114 4.20 1.67 -20.96
CA GLY A 114 5.03 2.88 -21.03
C GLY A 114 5.58 3.15 -22.45
N PRO A 115 6.53 4.10 -22.60
CA PRO A 115 7.09 4.97 -21.56
C PRO A 115 6.03 5.91 -20.96
N LEU A 116 6.28 6.38 -19.75
CA LEU A 116 5.52 7.42 -19.07
C LEU A 116 6.47 8.54 -18.66
N LEU A 117 6.03 9.79 -18.79
CA LEU A 117 6.88 10.97 -18.63
C LEU A 117 6.47 11.76 -17.37
N GLY A 118 7.40 11.88 -16.43
CA GLY A 118 7.33 12.76 -15.26
C GLY A 118 8.32 13.91 -15.41
N ILE A 119 7.98 15.11 -14.93
CA ILE A 119 8.88 16.26 -14.89
C ILE A 119 8.69 16.95 -13.54
N ASP A 120 9.77 17.07 -12.76
CA ASP A 120 9.83 17.98 -11.60
C ASP A 120 10.58 19.27 -11.99
N ALA A 121 10.89 20.15 -11.04
CA ALA A 121 11.56 21.42 -11.33
C ALA A 121 12.91 21.27 -12.05
N ASP A 122 13.66 20.21 -11.76
CA ASP A 122 15.07 20.08 -12.16
C ASP A 122 15.32 18.88 -13.09
N ASP A 123 14.52 17.82 -12.99
CA ASP A 123 14.73 16.52 -13.62
C ASP A 123 13.51 16.06 -14.45
N VAL A 124 13.82 15.37 -15.55
CA VAL A 124 12.88 14.58 -16.34
C VAL A 124 13.00 13.12 -15.94
N TYR A 125 11.88 12.46 -15.72
CA TYR A 125 11.77 11.05 -15.35
C TYR A 125 11.04 10.26 -16.42
N ILE A 126 11.59 9.12 -16.80
CA ILE A 126 10.93 8.19 -17.72
C ILE A 126 10.70 6.85 -17.03
N PHE A 127 9.46 6.41 -16.99
CA PHE A 127 9.03 5.16 -16.34
C PHE A 127 8.56 4.13 -17.35
N TRP A 128 8.81 2.85 -17.08
CA TRP A 128 8.24 1.75 -17.85
C TRP A 128 8.05 0.51 -16.97
N THR A 129 7.10 -0.33 -17.35
CA THR A 129 6.78 -1.58 -16.67
C THR A 129 6.86 -2.76 -17.63
N VAL A 130 7.61 -3.79 -17.25
CA VAL A 130 7.72 -5.06 -17.98
C VAL A 130 6.99 -6.13 -17.20
N SER A 131 6.00 -6.77 -17.83
CA SER A 131 5.24 -7.89 -17.29
C SER A 131 5.52 -9.16 -18.09
N ILE A 132 6.12 -10.17 -17.46
CA ILE A 132 6.46 -11.44 -18.11
C ILE A 132 5.23 -12.34 -18.15
N GLN A 133 4.76 -12.70 -19.36
CA GLN A 133 3.49 -13.42 -19.54
C GLN A 133 3.66 -14.95 -19.63
N SER A 134 4.84 -15.44 -20.01
CA SER A 134 5.11 -16.89 -20.15
C SER A 134 6.56 -17.25 -19.84
N GLY A 135 6.81 -18.54 -19.60
CA GLY A 135 8.10 -19.07 -19.16
C GLY A 135 8.18 -19.28 -17.66
N PHE A 136 9.38 -19.57 -17.15
CA PHE A 136 9.61 -19.82 -15.71
C PHE A 136 9.36 -18.58 -14.84
N ASP A 137 9.56 -17.38 -15.39
CA ASP A 137 9.36 -16.11 -14.69
C ASP A 137 7.95 -15.52 -14.90
N ALA A 138 7.00 -16.31 -15.45
CA ALA A 138 5.65 -15.84 -15.72
C ALA A 138 4.96 -15.26 -14.46
N GLY A 139 4.30 -14.11 -14.62
CA GLY A 139 3.68 -13.37 -13.51
C GLY A 139 4.64 -12.43 -12.76
N THR A 140 5.89 -12.35 -13.20
CA THR A 140 6.85 -11.34 -12.73
C THR A 140 6.56 -10.00 -13.38
N ILE A 141 6.55 -8.95 -12.57
CA ILE A 141 6.35 -7.56 -12.99
C ILE A 141 7.49 -6.74 -12.41
N HIS A 142 8.12 -5.92 -13.26
CA HIS A 142 9.16 -5.00 -12.86
C HIS A 142 8.89 -3.62 -13.46
N THR A 143 8.87 -2.62 -12.60
CA THR A 143 8.87 -1.22 -13.01
C THR A 143 10.25 -0.64 -12.84
N SER A 144 10.72 0.06 -13.86
CA SER A 144 11.98 0.80 -13.82
C SER A 144 11.75 2.25 -14.19
N TYR A 145 12.71 3.08 -13.78
CA TYR A 145 12.79 4.46 -14.17
C TYR A 145 14.24 4.86 -14.42
N LEU A 146 14.42 5.93 -15.18
CA LEU A 146 15.66 6.69 -15.24
C LEU A 146 15.29 8.17 -15.14
N HIS A 147 16.28 9.00 -14.86
CA HIS A 147 16.12 10.45 -14.86
C HIS A 147 17.31 11.15 -15.50
N PHE A 148 17.13 12.41 -15.88
CA PHE A 148 18.19 13.32 -16.29
C PHE A 148 17.79 14.76 -15.99
N PRO A 149 18.77 15.67 -15.80
CA PRO A 149 18.48 17.09 -15.65
C PRO A 149 17.75 17.64 -16.87
N LEU A 150 16.79 18.54 -16.64
CA LEU A 150 16.03 19.23 -17.68
C LEU A 150 16.99 19.87 -18.71
N GLY A 151 16.64 19.75 -20.00
CA GLY A 151 17.50 20.21 -21.11
C GLY A 151 18.76 19.38 -21.38
N ASN A 152 19.08 18.36 -20.56
CA ASN A 152 20.34 17.62 -20.65
C ASN A 152 20.15 16.09 -20.74
N PRO A 153 19.44 15.57 -21.77
CA PRO A 153 19.17 14.13 -21.94
C PRO A 153 20.43 13.25 -22.07
N SER A 154 21.57 13.83 -22.43
CA SER A 154 22.85 13.12 -22.49
C SER A 154 23.39 12.68 -21.13
N LEU A 155 22.88 13.26 -20.04
CA LEU A 155 23.24 12.94 -18.65
C LEU A 155 22.25 11.94 -18.01
N ALA A 156 21.55 11.14 -18.83
CA ALA A 156 20.65 10.10 -18.37
C ALA A 156 21.31 9.14 -17.39
N SER A 157 20.64 8.93 -16.26
CA SER A 157 21.03 7.94 -15.26
C SER A 157 20.86 6.52 -15.80
N GLU A 158 21.58 5.57 -15.20
CA GLU A 158 21.27 4.16 -15.40
C GLU A 158 19.85 3.83 -14.88
N PRO A 159 19.12 2.90 -15.52
CA PRO A 159 17.81 2.46 -15.04
C PRO A 159 17.84 1.90 -13.62
N LYS A 160 16.96 2.41 -12.77
CA LYS A 160 16.74 1.93 -11.41
C LYS A 160 15.38 1.25 -11.32
N ARG A 161 15.31 0.17 -10.53
CA ARG A 161 14.05 -0.51 -10.23
C ARG A 161 13.29 0.21 -9.13
N ILE A 162 12.00 0.41 -9.34
CA ILE A 162 11.13 0.98 -8.33
C ILE A 162 10.69 -0.14 -7.38
N THR A 163 10.82 0.10 -6.08
CA THR A 163 10.34 -0.83 -5.05
C THR A 163 9.60 -0.08 -3.96
N MET A 164 8.50 -0.65 -3.49
CA MET A 164 7.61 -0.01 -2.52
C MET A 164 7.40 -0.90 -1.31
N PRO A 165 7.24 -0.33 -0.11
CA PRO A 165 6.83 -1.11 1.06
C PRO A 165 5.58 -1.94 0.74
N SER A 166 5.58 -3.21 1.17
CA SER A 166 4.47 -4.14 0.91
C SER A 166 3.76 -4.59 2.18
N ILE A 167 3.93 -3.85 3.28
CA ILE A 167 3.35 -4.15 4.60
C ILE A 167 2.37 -3.06 5.04
N TYR A 168 1.46 -3.39 5.95
CA TYR A 168 0.66 -2.40 6.69
C TYR A 168 1.33 -2.08 8.04
N GLY A 169 0.87 -1.01 8.71
CA GLY A 169 1.45 -0.56 9.99
C GLY A 169 2.75 0.23 9.83
N LEU A 170 2.86 0.96 8.72
CA LEU A 170 4.00 1.83 8.43
C LEU A 170 4.05 3.00 9.43
N GLN A 171 5.25 3.51 9.68
CA GLN A 171 5.45 4.70 10.49
C GLN A 171 5.42 5.91 9.58
N TYR A 172 4.48 6.82 9.86
CA TYR A 172 4.32 8.06 9.14
C TYR A 172 5.00 9.19 9.90
N GLU A 173 5.62 10.10 9.16
CA GLU A 173 6.28 11.27 9.71
C GLU A 173 6.00 12.50 8.82
N TYR A 174 5.94 13.67 9.45
CA TYR A 174 5.94 14.94 8.71
C TYR A 174 7.36 15.23 8.21
N LEU A 175 7.52 15.21 6.89
CA LEU A 175 8.78 15.56 6.24
C LEU A 175 8.87 17.09 6.11
N SER A 176 9.72 17.71 6.93
CA SER A 176 9.75 19.16 7.18
C SER A 176 10.08 20.03 5.95
N ASN A 177 10.54 19.42 4.85
CA ASN A 177 10.92 20.09 3.60
C ASN A 177 10.28 19.43 2.36
N SER A 178 9.10 18.84 2.52
CA SER A 178 8.38 18.21 1.40
C SER A 178 7.87 19.26 0.42
N PRO A 179 8.27 19.25 -0.86
CA PRO A 179 7.83 20.27 -1.81
C PRO A 179 6.36 20.13 -2.25
N LEU A 180 5.75 18.95 -2.10
CA LEU A 180 4.29 18.80 -2.22
C LEU A 180 3.62 18.75 -0.84
N ASP A 181 2.44 19.36 -0.71
CA ASP A 181 1.65 19.33 0.51
C ASP A 181 0.86 18.03 0.56
N ALA A 182 1.47 16.98 1.13
CA ALA A 182 0.86 15.65 1.19
C ALA A 182 0.78 15.04 2.60
N GLY A 183 0.87 15.88 3.64
CA GLY A 183 0.74 15.45 5.02
C GLY A 183 1.86 14.49 5.48
N GLU A 184 1.52 13.57 6.36
CA GLU A 184 2.47 12.58 6.87
C GLU A 184 2.79 11.50 5.82
N ARG A 185 4.06 11.15 5.69
CA ARG A 185 4.57 10.19 4.70
C ARG A 185 5.49 9.17 5.35
N VAL A 186 5.72 8.07 4.65
CA VAL A 186 6.71 7.06 5.02
C VAL A 186 8.02 7.39 4.32
N SER A 187 9.08 7.64 5.08
CA SER A 187 10.42 7.82 4.51
C SER A 187 10.99 6.48 4.03
N LEU A 188 11.52 6.48 2.82
CA LEU A 188 12.08 5.28 2.19
C LEU A 188 13.59 5.15 2.36
N ARG A 189 14.25 6.22 2.82
CA ARG A 189 15.70 6.27 3.05
C ARG A 189 16.12 5.54 4.34
N SER A 190 15.23 5.47 5.34
CA SER A 190 15.55 5.00 6.70
C SER A 190 15.00 3.61 7.04
N ALA A 191 14.16 3.01 6.19
CA ALA A 191 13.36 1.86 6.57
C ALA A 191 13.75 0.58 5.80
N ASN A 192 14.33 -0.41 6.50
CA ASN A 192 14.56 -1.76 5.99
C ASN A 192 13.25 -2.57 6.02
N LEU A 193 12.29 -2.15 5.20
CA LEU A 193 10.95 -2.73 5.11
C LEU A 193 10.89 -3.79 4.02
N PRO A 194 10.05 -4.83 4.15
CA PRO A 194 9.73 -5.70 3.04
C PRO A 194 9.18 -4.88 1.87
N ARG A 195 9.72 -5.09 0.67
CA ARG A 195 9.35 -4.35 -0.52
C ARG A 195 8.78 -5.24 -1.62
N THR A 196 7.94 -4.67 -2.47
CA THR A 196 7.48 -5.26 -3.72
C THR A 196 8.01 -4.45 -4.90
N ALA A 197 8.37 -5.14 -5.98
CA ALA A 197 8.69 -4.53 -7.28
C ALA A 197 7.49 -4.60 -8.26
N LYS A 198 6.37 -5.20 -7.83
CA LYS A 198 5.15 -5.33 -8.63
C LYS A 198 4.36 -4.02 -8.58
N ILE A 199 4.76 -3.07 -9.41
CA ILE A 199 4.13 -1.76 -9.53
C ILE A 199 3.46 -1.70 -10.89
N GLN A 200 2.25 -1.18 -10.94
CA GLN A 200 1.41 -1.16 -12.14
C GLN A 200 0.59 0.12 -12.20
N GLU A 201 0.08 0.45 -13.40
CA GLU A 201 -0.84 1.58 -13.60
C GLU A 201 -0.28 2.90 -13.05
N ILE A 202 0.98 3.19 -13.39
CA ILE A 202 1.67 4.39 -12.94
C ILE A 202 1.11 5.60 -13.65
N VAL A 203 0.84 6.66 -12.90
CA VAL A 203 0.45 7.96 -13.43
C VAL A 203 1.25 9.05 -12.69
N PRO A 204 2.17 9.75 -13.36
CA PRO A 204 2.83 10.92 -12.77
C PRO A 204 1.87 12.10 -12.68
N ASN A 205 2.02 12.95 -11.67
CA ASN A 205 1.29 14.21 -11.57
C ASN A 205 1.63 15.11 -12.76
N PRO A 206 0.68 15.81 -13.41
CA PRO A 206 0.91 16.47 -14.69
C PRO A 206 1.51 17.88 -14.60
N VAL A 207 1.25 18.63 -13.51
CA VAL A 207 1.78 19.99 -13.34
C VAL A 207 3.17 19.89 -12.71
N GLN A 208 4.16 20.54 -13.31
CA GLN A 208 5.53 20.57 -12.79
C GLN A 208 5.54 21.20 -11.38
N ALA A 209 6.28 20.57 -10.48
CA ALA A 209 6.50 21.01 -9.11
C ALA A 209 7.94 20.64 -8.72
N ASP A 210 8.44 21.17 -7.62
CA ASP A 210 9.78 20.87 -7.10
C ASP A 210 9.99 19.38 -6.73
N GLU A 211 8.91 18.61 -6.60
CA GLU A 211 8.94 17.15 -6.37
C GLU A 211 7.97 16.47 -7.33
N LEU A 212 8.35 15.32 -7.90
CA LEU A 212 7.46 14.50 -8.72
C LEU A 212 6.70 13.52 -7.83
N ALA A 213 5.37 13.45 -8.00
CA ALA A 213 4.53 12.42 -7.41
C ALA A 213 4.04 11.44 -8.48
N ILE A 214 4.11 10.14 -8.19
CA ILE A 214 3.51 9.10 -9.01
C ILE A 214 2.45 8.36 -8.20
N ILE A 215 1.25 8.20 -8.75
CA ILE A 215 0.24 7.29 -8.21
C ILE A 215 0.33 5.95 -8.95
N PHE A 216 0.12 4.85 -8.27
CA PHE A 216 0.22 3.51 -8.85
C PHE A 216 -0.54 2.46 -8.04
N ARG A 217 -0.75 1.31 -8.65
CA ARG A 217 -1.25 0.10 -8.01
C ARG A 217 -0.09 -0.81 -7.60
N SER A 218 -0.13 -1.35 -6.39
CA SER A 218 0.81 -2.38 -5.95
C SER A 218 0.21 -3.32 -4.89
N PRO A 219 0.69 -4.58 -4.80
CA PRO A 219 0.24 -5.50 -3.77
C PRO A 219 0.82 -5.12 -2.40
N MET A 220 -0.08 -4.92 -1.43
CA MET A 220 0.26 -4.63 -0.04
C MET A 220 -0.38 -5.67 0.89
N GLN A 221 0.28 -5.97 2.01
CA GLN A 221 -0.37 -6.72 3.08
C GLN A 221 -1.57 -5.93 3.59
N HIS A 222 -2.69 -6.61 3.66
CA HIS A 222 -3.93 -6.19 4.25
C HIS A 222 -4.21 -7.05 5.49
N LEU A 223 -5.29 -6.73 6.19
CA LEU A 223 -5.75 -7.45 7.37
C LEU A 223 -5.71 -8.97 7.18
N TRP A 224 -5.29 -9.67 8.24
CA TRP A 224 -5.15 -11.14 8.29
C TRP A 224 -4.07 -11.67 7.34
N ARG A 225 -2.99 -10.91 7.12
CA ARG A 225 -1.85 -11.26 6.24
C ARG A 225 -2.25 -11.56 4.79
N LYS A 226 -3.45 -11.15 4.38
CA LYS A 226 -3.87 -11.25 2.98
C LYS A 226 -3.08 -10.22 2.18
N VAL A 227 -2.73 -10.53 0.95
CA VAL A 227 -2.16 -9.53 0.03
C VAL A 227 -3.30 -9.04 -0.87
N ARG A 228 -3.42 -7.72 -0.99
CA ARG A 228 -4.42 -7.06 -1.85
C ARG A 228 -3.74 -5.94 -2.61
N ASP A 229 -4.15 -5.75 -3.85
CA ASP A 229 -3.70 -4.62 -4.64
C ASP A 229 -4.35 -3.35 -4.11
N GLN A 230 -3.51 -2.37 -3.78
CA GLN A 230 -3.90 -1.07 -3.25
C GLN A 230 -3.35 0.04 -4.16
N VAL A 231 -3.99 1.19 -4.09
CA VAL A 231 -3.51 2.43 -4.71
C VAL A 231 -2.62 3.17 -3.72
N ASN A 232 -1.47 3.62 -4.21
CA ASN A 232 -0.43 4.26 -3.42
C ASN A 232 0.20 5.41 -4.22
N ILE A 233 0.82 6.35 -3.51
CA ILE A 233 1.65 7.40 -4.08
C ILE A 233 3.10 7.22 -3.62
N ALA A 234 4.03 7.48 -4.53
CA ALA A 234 5.44 7.66 -4.21
C ALA A 234 5.92 8.99 -4.76
N TYR A 235 6.93 9.52 -4.09
CA TYR A 235 7.47 10.84 -4.38
C TYR A 235 8.95 10.72 -4.75
N PHE A 236 9.38 11.56 -5.70
CA PHE A 236 10.71 11.59 -6.27
C PHE A 236 11.27 13.01 -6.17
N TYR A 237 12.48 13.11 -5.65
CA TYR A 237 13.18 14.37 -5.44
C TYR A 237 14.67 14.14 -5.67
N GLU A 238 15.33 15.05 -6.39
CA GLU A 238 16.74 14.93 -6.79
C GLU A 238 17.05 13.60 -7.51
N GLY A 239 16.15 13.18 -8.42
CA GLY A 239 16.32 11.96 -9.20
C GLY A 239 16.10 10.64 -8.45
N GLU A 240 15.73 10.69 -7.16
CA GLU A 240 15.60 9.50 -6.30
C GLU A 240 14.23 9.41 -5.63
N GLN A 241 13.80 8.18 -5.35
CA GLN A 241 12.57 7.90 -4.60
C GLN A 241 12.72 8.34 -3.14
N SER A 242 11.99 9.38 -2.72
CA SER A 242 12.11 10.04 -1.42
C SER A 242 11.22 9.40 -0.35
N SER A 243 9.93 9.30 -0.65
CA SER A 243 8.88 8.97 0.31
C SER A 243 7.70 8.26 -0.34
N TYR A 244 6.81 7.70 0.48
CA TYR A 244 5.70 6.85 0.07
C TYR A 244 4.48 7.07 0.96
N GLN A 245 3.27 6.94 0.39
CA GLN A 245 2.01 7.03 1.10
C GLN A 245 0.96 6.08 0.47
N PRO A 246 0.43 5.10 1.21
CA PRO A 246 -0.72 4.33 0.73
C PRO A 246 -1.98 5.20 0.78
N LEU A 247 -2.83 5.08 -0.24
CA LEU A 247 -4.10 5.83 -0.32
C LEU A 247 -5.32 4.95 -0.04
N SER A 248 -5.23 3.66 -0.35
CA SER A 248 -6.33 2.72 -0.14
C SER A 248 -5.95 1.64 0.86
N PHE A 249 -6.94 1.21 1.64
CA PHE A 249 -6.82 0.06 2.54
C PHE A 249 -8.12 -0.74 2.55
N THR A 250 -8.31 -1.55 1.50
CA THR A 250 -9.56 -2.27 1.25
C THR A 250 -9.37 -3.75 0.96
N THR A 251 -10.45 -4.51 1.06
CA THR A 251 -10.51 -5.93 0.68
C THR A 251 -10.76 -6.16 -0.81
N THR A 252 -11.20 -5.12 -1.53
CA THR A 252 -11.53 -5.13 -2.96
C THR A 252 -10.31 -4.82 -3.83
N LEU A 253 -10.46 -4.92 -5.16
CA LEU A 253 -9.43 -4.50 -6.11
C LEU A 253 -9.50 -2.99 -6.31
N SER A 254 -8.42 -2.30 -5.93
CA SER A 254 -8.20 -0.89 -6.25
C SER A 254 -7.47 -0.77 -7.60
N THR A 255 -8.00 0.01 -8.53
CA THR A 255 -7.49 0.09 -9.91
C THR A 255 -7.74 1.45 -10.55
N SER A 256 -7.12 1.70 -11.70
CA SER A 256 -7.28 2.92 -12.50
C SER A 256 -6.99 4.20 -11.69
N PRO A 257 -5.84 4.27 -10.98
CA PRO A 257 -5.48 5.47 -10.27
C PRO A 257 -5.24 6.63 -11.25
N ASN A 258 -5.56 7.84 -10.81
CA ASN A 258 -5.24 9.07 -11.50
C ASN A 258 -4.84 10.13 -10.48
N LEU A 259 -3.92 11.01 -10.85
CA LEU A 259 -3.32 12.01 -9.97
C LEU A 259 -3.24 13.33 -10.70
N LEU A 260 -3.69 14.38 -10.01
CA LEU A 260 -3.51 15.76 -10.40
C LEU A 260 -2.87 16.52 -9.24
N ASN A 261 -2.18 17.61 -9.56
CA ASN A 261 -1.69 18.56 -8.58
C ASN A 261 -2.08 19.98 -8.99
N SER A 262 -2.37 20.81 -7.99
CA SER A 262 -2.54 22.26 -8.18
C SER A 262 -1.17 22.95 -8.17
N PRO A 263 -1.01 24.11 -8.84
CA PRO A 263 0.10 25.03 -8.60
C PRO A 263 0.30 25.37 -7.11
N ASP A 264 -0.77 25.34 -6.32
CA ASP A 264 -0.72 25.54 -4.86
C ASP A 264 -0.22 24.30 -4.09
N ARG A 265 0.51 23.38 -4.73
CA ARG A 265 1.17 22.20 -4.12
C ARG A 265 0.24 21.12 -3.56
N HIS A 266 -1.08 21.28 -3.68
CA HIS A 266 -2.07 20.29 -3.27
C HIS A 266 -2.24 19.17 -4.29
N LEU A 267 -2.56 17.97 -3.81
CA LEU A 267 -2.78 16.77 -4.60
C LEU A 267 -4.26 16.40 -4.65
N TYR A 268 -4.64 15.79 -5.76
CA TYR A 268 -5.98 15.29 -6.05
C TYR A 268 -5.84 13.91 -6.67
N ALA A 269 -6.24 12.88 -5.94
CA ALA A 269 -6.15 11.50 -6.37
C ALA A 269 -7.56 10.94 -6.56
N VAL A 270 -7.77 10.21 -7.65
CA VAL A 270 -8.97 9.40 -7.86
C VAL A 270 -8.59 7.97 -8.22
N TRP A 271 -9.41 7.01 -7.83
CA TRP A 271 -9.25 5.62 -8.25
C TRP A 271 -10.60 4.89 -8.20
N LEU A 272 -10.60 3.69 -8.78
CA LEU A 272 -11.76 2.81 -8.80
C LEU A 272 -11.61 1.66 -7.82
N GLU A 273 -12.68 1.35 -7.11
CA GLU A 273 -12.79 0.18 -6.26
C GLU A 273 -13.84 -0.77 -6.81
N LYS A 274 -13.45 -2.02 -7.06
CA LYS A 274 -14.36 -3.03 -7.58
C LYS A 274 -15.37 -3.46 -6.51
N LEU A 275 -16.66 -3.22 -6.73
CA LEU A 275 -17.73 -3.66 -5.83
C LEU A 275 -18.24 -5.05 -6.22
N GLU A 276 -18.67 -5.21 -7.47
CA GLU A 276 -19.14 -6.47 -8.05
C GLU A 276 -18.48 -6.70 -9.42
N THR A 277 -18.94 -7.68 -10.21
CA THR A 277 -18.32 -8.02 -11.50
C THR A 277 -18.21 -6.82 -12.45
N ASP A 278 -19.25 -5.98 -12.51
CA ASP A 278 -19.39 -4.86 -13.45
C ASP A 278 -19.68 -3.50 -12.78
N SER A 279 -19.47 -3.38 -11.47
CA SER A 279 -19.71 -2.11 -10.74
C SER A 279 -18.46 -1.66 -9.99
N TYR A 280 -18.14 -0.38 -10.14
CA TYR A 280 -17.00 0.27 -9.50
C TYR A 280 -17.47 1.50 -8.74
N ALA A 281 -16.96 1.66 -7.52
CA ALA A 281 -17.07 2.92 -6.79
C ALA A 281 -15.89 3.81 -7.18
N VAL A 282 -16.16 5.10 -7.38
CA VAL A 282 -15.11 6.12 -7.57
C VAL A 282 -14.74 6.67 -6.20
N TYR A 283 -13.46 6.54 -5.86
CA TYR A 283 -12.88 7.14 -4.67
C TYR A 283 -12.10 8.38 -5.04
N PHE A 284 -12.10 9.35 -4.14
CA PHE A 284 -11.43 10.62 -4.30
C PHE A 284 -10.76 11.00 -2.98
N ALA A 285 -9.52 11.44 -3.06
CA ALA A 285 -8.76 11.99 -1.95
C ALA A 285 -8.07 13.27 -2.39
N SER A 286 -7.95 14.24 -1.48
CA SER A 286 -7.22 15.47 -1.73
C SER A 286 -6.54 15.96 -0.47
N THR A 287 -5.43 16.66 -0.65
CA THR A 287 -4.71 17.36 0.42
C THR A 287 -5.14 18.82 0.55
N SER A 288 -6.09 19.29 -0.28
CA SER A 288 -6.63 20.65 -0.21
C SER A 288 -7.43 20.85 1.09
N PRO A 289 -7.11 21.88 1.90
CA PRO A 289 -7.81 22.16 3.17
C PRO A 289 -9.32 22.37 3.01
N ILE A 290 -9.74 22.98 1.90
CA ILE A 290 -11.16 23.24 1.61
C ILE A 290 -11.91 21.92 1.40
N ILE A 291 -11.29 20.96 0.71
CA ILE A 291 -11.87 19.65 0.45
C ILE A 291 -11.84 18.81 1.72
N GLU A 292 -10.76 18.86 2.47
CA GLU A 292 -10.65 18.20 3.77
C GLU A 292 -11.76 18.68 4.71
N GLU A 293 -12.00 19.98 4.84
CA GLU A 293 -13.10 20.50 5.68
C GLU A 293 -14.48 20.03 5.21
N ALA A 294 -14.68 19.91 3.89
CA ALA A 294 -15.95 19.46 3.31
C ALA A 294 -16.18 17.95 3.50
N LEU A 295 -15.13 17.12 3.41
CA LEU A 295 -15.21 15.65 3.41
C LEU A 295 -14.89 15.01 4.78
N SER A 296 -14.16 15.68 5.67
CA SER A 296 -13.72 15.14 6.98
C SER A 296 -14.84 15.00 8.03
N ARG A 297 -16.08 15.37 7.70
CA ARG A 297 -17.22 15.23 8.61
C ARG A 297 -17.59 13.77 8.79
N SER A 298 -16.96 13.12 9.77
CA SER A 298 -17.31 11.75 10.15
C SER A 298 -18.78 11.68 10.51
N THR A 299 -19.53 10.94 9.71
CA THR A 299 -20.95 10.73 9.97
C THR A 299 -21.09 9.63 11.01
N GLY A 300 -22.02 9.75 11.96
CA GLY A 300 -22.27 8.71 12.98
C GLY A 300 -22.56 7.31 12.41
N ARG A 301 -22.86 7.23 11.11
CA ARG A 301 -22.95 5.99 10.31
C ARG A 301 -21.63 5.23 10.22
N GLU A 302 -20.49 5.92 10.09
CA GLU A 302 -19.15 5.32 10.02
C GLU A 302 -18.76 4.69 11.35
N LEU A 303 -18.98 5.41 12.46
CA LEU A 303 -18.81 4.88 13.82
C LEU A 303 -19.66 3.62 14.04
N GLY A 304 -20.92 3.63 13.59
CA GLY A 304 -21.79 2.46 13.66
C GLY A 304 -21.26 1.27 12.85
N ARG A 305 -20.73 1.51 11.65
CA ARG A 305 -20.11 0.46 10.82
C ARG A 305 -18.85 -0.12 11.46
N ILE A 306 -17.97 0.73 11.99
CA ILE A 306 -16.74 0.31 12.68
C ILE A 306 -17.09 -0.54 13.91
N LEU A 307 -18.04 -0.08 14.74
CA LEU A 307 -18.50 -0.84 15.91
C LEU A 307 -19.10 -2.20 15.54
N ALA A 308 -19.92 -2.26 14.48
CA ALA A 308 -20.49 -3.51 13.99
C ALA A 308 -19.39 -4.47 13.50
N GLN A 309 -18.39 -3.96 12.77
CA GLN A 309 -17.27 -4.74 12.26
C GLN A 309 -16.39 -5.29 13.38
N ILE A 310 -16.07 -4.48 14.39
CA ILE A 310 -15.34 -4.92 15.59
C ILE A 310 -16.15 -5.99 16.34
N SER A 311 -17.44 -5.76 16.55
CA SER A 311 -18.32 -6.68 17.29
C SER A 311 -18.43 -8.04 16.59
N PHE A 312 -18.60 -8.04 15.27
CA PHE A 312 -18.65 -9.28 14.49
C PHE A 312 -17.29 -10.00 14.47
N GLY A 313 -16.20 -9.24 14.34
CA GLY A 313 -14.83 -9.76 14.45
C GLY A 313 -14.58 -10.46 15.79
N MET A 314 -14.98 -9.83 16.90
CA MET A 314 -14.89 -10.41 18.23
C MET A 314 -15.77 -11.65 18.39
N LEU A 315 -17.00 -11.63 17.85
CA LEU A 315 -17.91 -12.78 17.91
C LEU A 315 -17.32 -14.00 17.20
N VAL A 316 -16.74 -13.81 16.02
CA VAL A 316 -16.04 -14.88 15.29
C VAL A 316 -14.84 -15.38 16.10
N GLY A 317 -14.08 -14.46 16.71
CA GLY A 317 -12.93 -14.83 17.53
C GLY A 317 -13.30 -15.65 18.77
N VAL A 318 -14.40 -15.30 19.44
CA VAL A 318 -14.94 -16.05 20.60
C VAL A 318 -15.23 -17.51 20.27
N LEU A 319 -15.61 -17.84 19.03
CA LEU A 319 -15.86 -19.24 18.63
C LEU A 319 -14.59 -20.10 18.75
N MET A 320 -13.39 -19.51 18.71
CA MET A 320 -12.12 -20.20 18.92
C MET A 320 -11.74 -20.33 20.40
N ALA A 321 -12.45 -19.67 21.31
CA ALA A 321 -12.12 -19.67 22.74
C ALA A 321 -12.05 -21.07 23.38
N PRO A 322 -12.95 -22.03 23.08
CA PRO A 322 -12.86 -23.38 23.67
C PRO A 322 -11.59 -24.12 23.26
N ILE A 323 -11.18 -23.95 22.00
CA ILE A 323 -9.95 -24.56 21.46
C ILE A 323 -8.74 -23.92 22.13
N ALA A 324 -8.69 -22.58 22.17
CA ALA A 324 -7.62 -21.84 22.84
C ALA A 324 -7.50 -22.19 24.33
N ALA A 325 -8.63 -22.25 25.04
CA ALA A 325 -8.68 -22.65 26.45
C ALA A 325 -8.18 -24.09 26.65
N GLY A 326 -8.63 -25.04 25.82
CA GLY A 326 -8.24 -26.44 25.89
C GLY A 326 -6.74 -26.65 25.70
N VAL A 327 -6.11 -25.87 24.80
CA VAL A 327 -4.67 -25.94 24.57
C VAL A 327 -3.90 -25.24 25.70
N TRP A 328 -4.30 -24.04 26.10
CA TRP A 328 -3.55 -23.25 27.09
C TRP A 328 -3.71 -23.74 28.53
N VAL A 329 -4.72 -24.55 28.84
CA VAL A 329 -4.94 -25.09 30.19
C VAL A 329 -3.96 -26.21 30.56
N VAL A 330 -3.29 -26.84 29.58
CA VAL A 330 -2.43 -28.01 29.80
C VAL A 330 -1.25 -27.70 30.73
N ALA A 331 -0.44 -26.68 30.43
CA ALA A 331 0.72 -26.33 31.25
C ALA A 331 0.32 -25.89 32.68
N PRO A 332 -0.69 -25.03 32.87
CA PRO A 332 -1.23 -24.69 34.19
C PRO A 332 -1.73 -25.90 35.00
N LEU A 333 -2.39 -26.87 34.35
CA LEU A 333 -2.83 -28.10 35.02
C LEU A 333 -1.66 -28.97 35.46
N MET A 334 -0.61 -29.07 34.64
CA MET A 334 0.61 -29.78 35.05
C MET A 334 1.23 -29.16 36.30
N ILE A 335 1.27 -27.82 36.39
CA ILE A 335 1.72 -27.15 37.62
C ILE A 335 0.85 -27.53 38.82
N LEU A 336 -0.48 -27.45 38.70
CA LEU A 336 -1.35 -27.86 39.81
C LEU A 336 -1.16 -29.33 40.21
N PHE A 337 -0.93 -30.21 39.24
CA PHE A 337 -0.66 -31.62 39.48
C PHE A 337 0.67 -31.85 40.20
N LEU A 338 1.74 -31.16 39.79
CA LEU A 338 3.06 -31.25 40.45
C LEU A 338 3.02 -30.76 41.90
N PHE A 339 2.18 -29.77 42.21
CA PHE A 339 1.99 -29.28 43.57
C PHE A 339 0.96 -30.09 44.39
N ALA A 340 0.24 -31.03 43.77
CA ALA A 340 -0.79 -31.82 44.46
C ALA A 340 -0.26 -32.64 45.67
N PRO A 341 0.92 -33.29 45.61
CA PRO A 341 1.45 -34.04 46.75
C PRO A 341 1.84 -33.15 47.95
N LEU A 342 2.16 -31.89 47.70
CA LEU A 342 2.61 -30.92 48.70
C LEU A 342 1.44 -30.31 49.50
N ARG A 343 0.20 -30.53 49.05
CA ARG A 343 -1.00 -30.03 49.75
C ARG A 343 -1.39 -30.98 50.87
N LYS A 344 -1.43 -30.47 52.11
CA LYS A 344 -1.89 -31.23 53.27
C LYS A 344 -3.36 -31.62 53.11
N ILE A 345 -3.61 -32.93 53.04
CA ILE A 345 -4.95 -33.53 53.11
C ILE A 345 -5.60 -33.07 54.43
N GLY A 346 -6.66 -32.26 54.34
CA GLY A 346 -7.47 -31.85 55.50
C GLY A 346 -7.21 -30.46 56.09
N SER A 347 -6.30 -29.63 55.56
CA SER A 347 -6.18 -28.24 56.03
C SER A 347 -7.30 -27.36 55.48
N ASN A 348 -7.79 -26.41 56.27
CA ASN A 348 -8.77 -25.40 55.85
C ASN A 348 -8.26 -24.70 54.57
N ARG A 349 -8.86 -25.06 53.42
CA ARG A 349 -8.48 -24.65 52.05
C ARG A 349 -8.34 -23.14 51.84
N THR A 350 -8.77 -22.30 52.78
CA THR A 350 -8.62 -20.83 52.77
C THR A 350 -7.25 -20.30 53.19
N ARG A 351 -6.41 -21.09 53.86
CA ARG A 351 -5.09 -20.66 54.36
C ARG A 351 -3.94 -21.57 53.90
N ASP A 352 -4.16 -22.33 52.84
CA ASP A 352 -3.12 -23.15 52.25
C ASP A 352 -2.18 -22.27 51.40
N ILE A 353 -1.08 -21.83 52.00
CA ILE A 353 -0.02 -21.05 51.35
C ILE A 353 0.49 -21.80 50.11
N VAL A 354 0.58 -23.13 50.16
CA VAL A 354 1.00 -23.97 49.03
C VAL A 354 -0.04 -23.93 47.91
N GLY A 355 -1.33 -23.91 48.26
CA GLY A 355 -2.43 -23.71 47.31
C GLY A 355 -2.33 -22.37 46.58
N GLY A 356 -2.07 -21.28 47.31
CA GLY A 356 -1.86 -19.95 46.71
C GLY A 356 -0.63 -19.89 45.80
N ILE A 357 0.50 -20.43 46.24
CA ILE A 357 1.74 -20.50 45.46
C ILE A 357 1.51 -21.30 44.17
N SER A 358 0.92 -22.50 44.27
CA SER A 358 0.63 -23.33 43.09
C SER A 358 -0.29 -22.63 42.08
N LEU A 359 -1.22 -21.79 42.54
CA LEU A 359 -2.09 -21.02 41.67
C LEU A 359 -1.33 -19.90 40.94
N ILE A 360 -0.45 -19.18 41.64
CA ILE A 360 0.43 -18.16 41.03
C ILE A 360 1.29 -18.81 39.94
N PHE A 361 1.96 -19.92 40.24
CA PHE A 361 2.77 -20.63 39.24
C PHE A 361 1.93 -21.14 38.06
N ALA A 362 0.69 -21.59 38.30
CA ALA A 362 -0.20 -22.03 37.22
C ALA A 362 -0.62 -20.87 36.31
N ILE A 363 -0.90 -19.69 36.87
CA ILE A 363 -1.22 -18.48 36.08
C ILE A 363 0.02 -18.00 35.30
N VAL A 364 1.20 -18.06 35.90
CA VAL A 364 2.46 -17.73 35.21
C VAL A 364 2.69 -18.70 34.05
N ALA A 365 2.53 -20.01 34.27
CA ALA A 365 2.65 -21.02 33.22
C ALA A 365 1.63 -20.82 32.09
N PHE A 366 0.42 -20.38 32.42
CA PHE A 366 -0.60 -20.00 31.44
C PHE A 366 -0.11 -18.85 30.54
N TRP A 367 0.38 -17.77 31.15
CA TRP A 367 0.88 -16.61 30.42
C TRP A 367 2.10 -16.94 29.55
N LEU A 368 3.04 -17.72 30.08
CA LEU A 368 4.20 -18.19 29.30
C LEU A 368 3.78 -19.06 28.11
N GLY A 369 2.84 -19.99 28.32
CA GLY A 369 2.30 -20.83 27.24
C GLY A 369 1.57 -20.00 26.18
N LYS A 370 0.79 -19.02 26.61
CA LYS A 370 0.09 -18.07 25.73
C LYS A 370 1.07 -17.26 24.87
N MET A 371 2.12 -16.69 25.47
CA MET A 371 3.15 -15.94 24.75
C MET A 371 3.96 -16.82 23.79
N ALA A 372 4.26 -18.06 24.18
CA ALA A 372 4.99 -18.99 23.31
C ALA A 372 4.19 -19.39 22.07
N MET A 373 2.86 -19.55 22.20
CA MET A 373 1.99 -19.87 21.06
C MET A 373 1.56 -18.66 20.24
N LEU A 374 1.55 -17.47 20.83
CA LEU A 374 1.22 -16.20 20.16
C LEU A 374 2.40 -15.22 20.26
N PRO A 375 3.56 -15.50 19.62
CA PRO A 375 4.76 -14.67 19.76
C PRO A 375 4.55 -13.23 19.27
N GLY A 376 3.63 -13.01 18.34
CA GLY A 376 3.28 -11.67 17.83
C GLY A 376 2.24 -10.90 18.65
N MET A 377 1.75 -11.44 19.77
CA MET A 377 0.70 -10.78 20.58
C MET A 377 1.16 -9.44 21.16
N MET A 378 2.45 -9.31 21.48
CA MET A 378 3.02 -8.09 22.05
C MET A 378 3.24 -6.98 21.01
N ASP A 379 3.48 -7.36 19.76
CA ASP A 379 3.69 -6.41 18.65
C ASP A 379 2.35 -5.96 18.04
N TYR A 380 1.35 -6.84 18.08
CA TYR A 380 0.01 -6.59 17.57
C TYR A 380 -0.72 -5.54 18.42
N VAL A 381 -1.29 -4.53 17.74
CA VAL A 381 -2.14 -3.54 18.40
C VAL A 381 -3.57 -4.10 18.47
N PRO A 382 -4.15 -4.26 19.67
CA PRO A 382 -5.53 -4.72 19.81
C PRO A 382 -6.49 -3.91 18.95
N PHE A 383 -7.42 -4.63 18.29
CA PHE A 383 -8.41 -4.08 17.35
C PHE A 383 -7.88 -3.52 16.04
N SER A 384 -6.55 -3.46 15.82
CA SER A 384 -6.00 -2.96 14.56
C SER A 384 -6.36 -3.81 13.35
N ALA A 385 -6.82 -5.05 13.59
CA ALA A 385 -7.37 -5.87 12.53
C ALA A 385 -8.75 -5.44 12.02
N TRP A 386 -9.39 -4.47 12.67
CA TRP A 386 -10.70 -3.93 12.27
C TRP A 386 -10.68 -2.41 12.17
N VAL A 387 -9.73 -1.75 12.84
CA VAL A 387 -9.50 -0.31 12.82
C VAL A 387 -8.14 -0.05 12.16
N PRO A 388 -8.09 0.46 10.92
CA PRO A 388 -6.85 0.59 10.16
C PRO A 388 -5.84 1.54 10.79
N GLU A 389 -6.31 2.62 11.42
CA GLU A 389 -5.46 3.67 11.98
C GLU A 389 -5.80 3.88 13.45
N ILE A 390 -4.86 3.51 14.31
CA ILE A 390 -4.92 3.76 15.75
C ILE A 390 -3.73 4.66 16.08
N PRO A 391 -3.96 5.89 16.59
CA PRO A 391 -2.89 6.81 16.96
C PRO A 391 -1.84 6.15 17.86
N HIS A 392 -0.55 6.47 17.67
CA HIS A 392 0.55 5.79 18.37
C HIS A 392 0.42 5.74 19.90
N LEU A 393 -0.07 6.83 20.52
CA LEU A 393 -0.34 6.87 21.96
C LEU A 393 -1.38 5.81 22.36
N LEU A 394 -2.50 5.76 21.63
CA LEU A 394 -3.58 4.81 21.88
C LEU A 394 -3.15 3.38 21.56
N ALA A 395 -2.36 3.18 20.50
CA ALA A 395 -1.81 1.88 20.12
C ALA A 395 -0.95 1.30 21.25
N ASN A 396 -0.07 2.10 21.85
CA ASN A 396 0.76 1.67 22.98
C ASN A 396 -0.08 1.39 24.23
N ILE A 397 -1.08 2.22 24.52
CA ILE A 397 -2.01 1.98 25.64
C ILE A 397 -2.77 0.67 25.41
N LEU A 398 -3.25 0.39 24.21
CA LEU A 398 -4.00 -0.83 23.90
C LEU A 398 -3.12 -2.08 24.00
N ARG A 399 -1.89 -2.04 23.44
CA ARG A 399 -0.93 -3.16 23.48
C ARG A 399 -0.71 -3.72 24.88
N TRP A 400 -0.59 -2.85 25.88
CA TRP A 400 -0.40 -3.26 27.28
C TRP A 400 -1.71 -3.32 28.06
N GLY A 401 -2.61 -2.38 27.82
CA GLY A 401 -3.87 -2.23 28.54
C GLY A 401 -4.82 -3.38 28.29
N VAL A 402 -4.96 -3.87 27.06
CA VAL A 402 -5.92 -4.96 26.76
C VAL A 402 -5.50 -6.29 27.39
N PRO A 403 -4.23 -6.76 27.27
CA PRO A 403 -3.79 -7.97 27.98
C PRO A 403 -3.95 -7.87 29.50
N ILE A 404 -3.57 -6.73 30.09
CA ILE A 404 -3.66 -6.51 31.54
C ILE A 404 -5.11 -6.51 32.01
N THR A 405 -5.98 -5.75 31.33
CA THR A 405 -7.41 -5.69 31.68
C THR A 405 -8.10 -7.03 31.50
N SER A 406 -7.79 -7.80 30.44
CA SER A 406 -8.26 -9.18 30.27
C SER A 406 -7.87 -10.05 31.47
N SER A 407 -6.60 -9.99 31.90
CA SER A 407 -6.11 -10.74 33.06
C SER A 407 -6.83 -10.34 34.34
N LEU A 408 -7.01 -9.04 34.57
CA LEU A 408 -7.68 -8.52 35.76
C LEU A 408 -9.15 -8.91 35.80
N ILE A 409 -9.85 -8.87 34.66
CA ILE A 409 -11.23 -9.33 34.55
C ILE A 409 -11.31 -10.83 34.82
N ALA A 410 -10.42 -11.64 34.23
CA ALA A 410 -10.37 -13.08 34.47
C ALA A 410 -10.09 -13.41 35.94
N LEU A 411 -9.15 -12.70 36.58
CA LEU A 411 -8.86 -12.81 38.01
C LEU A 411 -10.08 -12.45 38.87
N PHE A 412 -10.74 -11.33 38.55
CA PHE A 412 -11.92 -10.87 39.27
C PHE A 412 -13.06 -11.88 39.17
N VAL A 413 -13.37 -12.39 37.98
CA VAL A 413 -14.42 -13.40 37.75
C VAL A 413 -14.07 -14.71 38.46
N ALA A 414 -12.84 -15.21 38.32
CA ALA A 414 -12.40 -16.41 39.01
C ALA A 414 -12.48 -16.28 40.54
N TRP A 415 -12.07 -15.13 41.08
CA TRP A 415 -12.17 -14.82 42.51
C TRP A 415 -13.62 -14.78 42.99
N PHE A 416 -14.47 -14.04 42.27
CA PHE A 416 -15.88 -13.88 42.60
C PHE A 416 -16.60 -15.23 42.65
N TYR A 417 -16.45 -16.06 41.62
CA TYR A 417 -17.17 -17.34 41.54
C TYR A 417 -16.56 -18.45 42.42
N THR A 418 -15.25 -18.42 42.72
CA THR A 418 -14.61 -19.44 43.56
C THR A 418 -14.76 -19.15 45.06
N TYR A 419 -14.52 -17.91 45.48
CA TYR A 419 -14.45 -17.58 46.91
C TYR A 419 -15.76 -17.06 47.48
N ARG A 420 -16.66 -16.50 46.65
CA ARG A 420 -17.98 -16.03 47.11
C ARG A 420 -19.04 -17.13 47.16
N GLN A 421 -18.94 -18.19 46.34
CA GLN A 421 -19.95 -19.26 46.24
C GLN A 421 -19.64 -20.54 47.06
N SER A 422 -18.80 -20.46 48.08
CA SER A 422 -18.42 -21.61 48.96
C SER A 422 -17.53 -22.68 48.31
N SER A 423 -17.30 -22.66 46.99
CA SER A 423 -16.49 -23.63 46.23
C SER A 423 -14.99 -23.26 46.24
N LYS A 424 -14.30 -23.46 47.37
CA LYS A 424 -12.89 -23.08 47.55
C LYS A 424 -11.88 -24.03 46.87
N SER A 425 -12.02 -24.26 45.57
CA SER A 425 -11.14 -25.15 44.79
C SER A 425 -10.20 -24.35 43.90
N THR A 426 -8.88 -24.56 44.04
CA THR A 426 -7.88 -23.92 43.15
C THR A 426 -7.99 -24.39 41.70
N LEU A 427 -8.43 -25.63 41.48
CA LEU A 427 -8.67 -26.16 40.14
C LEU A 427 -9.83 -25.40 39.51
N TYR A 428 -10.90 -25.17 40.26
CA TYR A 428 -12.06 -24.43 39.77
C TYR A 428 -11.72 -22.97 39.47
N PHE A 429 -10.92 -22.33 40.35
CA PHE A 429 -10.37 -21.00 40.08
C PHE A 429 -9.59 -20.97 38.78
N LEU A 430 -8.67 -21.91 38.58
CA LEU A 430 -7.83 -21.96 37.39
C LEU A 430 -8.67 -22.16 36.13
N LEU A 431 -9.64 -23.08 36.16
CA LEU A 431 -10.50 -23.33 35.00
C LEU A 431 -11.34 -22.11 34.62
N ILE A 432 -11.89 -21.39 35.61
CA ILE A 432 -12.61 -20.13 35.34
C ILE A 432 -11.64 -19.07 34.78
N TYR A 433 -10.47 -18.91 35.40
CA TYR A 433 -9.47 -17.94 34.94
C TYR A 433 -9.06 -18.19 33.48
N VAL A 434 -8.68 -19.43 33.17
CA VAL A 434 -8.30 -19.83 31.80
C VAL A 434 -9.47 -19.67 30.85
N GLY A 435 -10.69 -20.09 31.23
CA GLY A 435 -11.86 -19.93 30.37
C GLY A 435 -12.17 -18.47 30.03
N VAL A 436 -12.15 -17.58 31.03
CA VAL A 436 -12.44 -16.16 30.84
C VAL A 436 -11.33 -15.45 30.08
N ASP A 437 -10.05 -15.67 30.43
CA ASP A 437 -8.94 -15.04 29.72
C ASP A 437 -8.83 -15.55 28.27
N SER A 438 -9.02 -16.86 28.05
CA SER A 438 -9.07 -17.41 26.69
C SER A 438 -10.23 -16.85 25.88
N PHE A 439 -11.40 -16.64 26.48
CA PHE A 439 -12.53 -15.99 25.83
C PHE A 439 -12.21 -14.57 25.39
N LEU A 440 -11.70 -13.74 26.31
CA LEU A 440 -11.36 -12.34 26.03
C LEU A 440 -10.19 -12.23 25.04
N THR A 441 -9.18 -13.10 25.18
CA THR A 441 -8.05 -13.15 24.26
C THR A 441 -8.50 -13.57 22.87
N ALA A 442 -9.31 -14.63 22.74
CA ALA A 442 -9.79 -15.07 21.45
C ALA A 442 -10.66 -13.99 20.77
N ALA A 443 -11.48 -13.26 21.53
CA ALA A 443 -12.26 -12.13 21.00
C ALA A 443 -11.37 -11.06 20.33
N VAL A 444 -10.24 -10.72 20.93
CA VAL A 444 -9.38 -9.61 20.44
C VAL A 444 -8.30 -10.08 19.47
N TYR A 445 -7.73 -11.26 19.70
CA TYR A 445 -6.52 -11.77 19.04
C TYR A 445 -6.77 -12.97 18.13
N ALA A 446 -8.03 -13.36 17.86
CA ALA A 446 -8.31 -14.48 16.96
C ALA A 446 -7.65 -14.35 15.58
N VAL A 447 -7.39 -13.14 15.11
CA VAL A 447 -6.66 -12.89 13.86
C VAL A 447 -5.26 -13.50 13.89
N LEU A 448 -4.57 -13.48 15.03
CA LEU A 448 -3.28 -14.14 15.20
C LEU A 448 -3.42 -15.65 15.26
N ILE A 449 -4.52 -16.15 15.83
CA ILE A 449 -4.83 -17.59 15.91
C ILE A 449 -5.10 -18.14 14.50
N TYR A 450 -5.95 -17.48 13.72
CA TYR A 450 -6.24 -17.85 12.33
C TYR A 450 -5.05 -17.71 11.40
N GLY A 451 -4.11 -16.81 11.67
CA GLY A 451 -2.87 -16.67 10.89
C GLY A 451 -1.78 -17.67 11.26
N ALA A 452 -1.96 -18.43 12.34
CA ALA A 452 -1.04 -19.47 12.81
C ALA A 452 -1.51 -20.89 12.46
N ILE A 453 -2.79 -21.06 12.14
CA ILE A 453 -3.39 -22.27 11.55
C ILE A 453 -3.33 -22.13 10.03
#